data_AF-A0A7K3KJR5-F1
#
_entry.id   AF-A0A7K3KJR5-F1
#
_cell.length_a   1.000
_cell.length_b   1.000
_cell.length_c   1.000
_cell.angle_alpha   90.00
_cell.angle_beta   90.00
_cell.angle_gamma   90.00
#
_symmetry.space_group_name_H-M   'P 1'
#
loop_
_entity.id
_entity.type
_entity.pdbx_description
1 polymer ?
#
loop_
_entity_poly.entity_id
_entity_poly.type
_entity_poly.pdbx_seq_one_letter_code
_entity_poly.pdbx_strand_id
1 'polypeptide(L)'
;MTADNPNDFPYQPAPPLDGSARQRAAHWAVASGLQAVDGLAPSEYTSGLMTGYVSGVRELPAIRKLVEDRYRSAASLGPASSDDLAAQQEADFVSLRITELLARNAFLFDPGMLDDIHAHLFQDMDEDAFRPGAHKTDALQKQEPILNGDSILYADPSIVDRALKFAFDEERAFAYAPAFDAAQLEHLARFAARIWQVHPFAEGNTRTTAVFLILYLRHLGFDAENEPFERHSRYFRDALVRANYRNARAAAMPDLQPLVRFFDNLLNGAHRELHSEDLRVQALFDDPTLLRNIPPKEALNQPT
;
A
#
# COMPACT_ATOMS: atom_id res chain seq x y z
N MET A 1 -44.34 -10.84 -15.75
CA MET A 1 -43.60 -9.56 -15.83
C MET A 1 -42.19 -9.92 -16.27
N THR A 2 -41.84 -9.65 -17.52
CA THR A 2 -40.49 -9.88 -18.03
C THR A 2 -39.62 -8.72 -17.55
N ALA A 3 -38.61 -9.02 -16.74
CA ALA A 3 -37.72 -8.03 -16.11
C ALA A 3 -36.78 -7.30 -17.10
N ASP A 4 -36.83 -7.63 -18.40
CA ASP A 4 -35.85 -7.20 -19.41
C ASP A 4 -36.43 -6.23 -20.43
N ASN A 5 -37.01 -5.11 -19.99
CA ASN A 5 -37.16 -3.95 -20.87
C ASN A 5 -36.01 -2.99 -20.58
N PRO A 6 -34.98 -2.88 -21.45
CA PRO A 6 -33.81 -2.03 -21.21
C PRO A 6 -34.15 -0.52 -21.10
N ASN A 7 -35.40 -0.13 -21.37
CA ASN A 7 -35.90 1.24 -21.20
C ASN A 7 -36.42 1.55 -19.79
N ASP A 8 -36.68 0.55 -18.93
CA ASP A 8 -37.27 0.78 -17.61
C ASP A 8 -36.21 1.21 -16.57
N PHE A 9 -34.94 0.83 -16.79
CA PHE A 9 -33.78 1.15 -15.93
C PHE A 9 -32.50 1.39 -16.76
N PRO A 10 -32.37 2.53 -17.46
CA PRO A 10 -31.20 2.80 -18.29
C PRO A 10 -29.92 2.91 -17.44
N TYR A 11 -28.80 2.36 -17.94
CA TYR A 11 -27.49 2.58 -17.34
C TYR A 11 -27.17 4.08 -17.28
N GLN A 12 -26.74 4.54 -16.11
CA GLN A 12 -26.25 5.90 -15.90
C GLN A 12 -24.82 5.84 -15.38
N PRO A 13 -23.98 6.86 -15.63
CA PRO A 13 -22.71 7.00 -14.93
C PRO A 13 -22.97 6.91 -13.43
N ALA A 14 -22.20 6.08 -12.73
CA ALA A 14 -22.27 6.06 -11.27
C ALA A 14 -22.00 7.49 -10.77
N PRO A 15 -22.83 8.03 -9.86
CA PRO A 15 -22.50 9.30 -9.26
C PRO A 15 -21.13 9.15 -8.59
N PRO A 16 -20.28 10.19 -8.61
CA PRO A 16 -19.11 10.20 -7.74
C PRO A 16 -19.56 9.93 -6.30
N LEU A 17 -18.65 9.41 -5.47
CA LEU A 17 -18.88 9.42 -4.02
C LEU A 17 -19.32 10.82 -3.56
N ASP A 18 -19.94 10.95 -2.38
CA ASP A 18 -20.62 12.19 -1.95
C ASP A 18 -19.80 13.47 -2.14
N GLY A 19 -18.47 13.33 -2.25
CA GLY A 19 -17.58 14.39 -2.67
C GLY A 19 -17.59 15.49 -1.62
N SER A 20 -17.94 15.15 -0.39
CA SER A 20 -17.93 16.07 0.72
C SER A 20 -16.50 16.49 1.02
N ALA A 21 -16.34 17.67 1.64
CA ALA A 21 -15.04 18.09 2.11
C ALA A 21 -14.42 17.06 3.08
N ARG A 22 -15.26 16.37 3.87
CA ARG A 22 -14.84 15.28 4.75
C ARG A 22 -14.23 14.12 3.97
N GLN A 23 -14.91 13.66 2.92
CA GLN A 23 -14.43 12.53 2.13
C GLN A 23 -13.15 12.88 1.35
N ARG A 24 -13.10 14.06 0.73
CA ARG A 24 -11.88 14.55 0.08
C ARG A 24 -10.70 14.65 1.04
N ALA A 25 -10.95 15.12 2.27
CA ALA A 25 -9.94 15.15 3.32
C ALA A 25 -9.47 13.75 3.70
N ALA A 26 -10.38 12.78 3.85
CA ALA A 26 -10.05 11.41 4.17
C ALA A 26 -9.20 10.74 3.07
N HIS A 27 -9.55 10.93 1.79
CA HIS A 27 -8.77 10.40 0.66
C HIS A 27 -7.35 10.97 0.64
N TRP A 28 -7.22 12.28 0.83
CA TRP A 28 -5.91 12.92 0.89
C TRP A 28 -5.09 12.48 2.11
N ALA A 29 -5.72 12.34 3.28
CA ALA A 29 -5.05 11.92 4.50
C ALA A 29 -4.48 10.50 4.37
N VAL A 30 -5.28 9.55 3.85
CA VAL A 30 -4.79 8.19 3.55
C VAL A 30 -3.66 8.23 2.52
N ALA A 31 -3.83 8.97 1.41
CA ALA A 31 -2.85 9.04 0.34
C ALA A 31 -1.48 9.57 0.80
N SER A 32 -1.50 10.65 1.58
CA SER A 32 -0.30 11.28 2.15
C SER A 32 0.34 10.40 3.24
N GLY A 33 -0.46 9.81 4.12
CA GLY A 33 0.00 8.91 5.17
C GLY A 33 0.67 7.63 4.65
N LEU A 34 0.20 7.11 3.52
CA LEU A 34 0.80 5.94 2.86
C LEU A 34 2.23 6.18 2.35
N GLN A 35 2.68 7.43 2.20
CA GLN A 35 4.06 7.72 1.80
C GLN A 35 5.08 7.38 2.91
N ALA A 36 4.65 7.39 4.18
CA ALA A 36 5.53 7.09 5.31
C ALA A 36 6.05 5.64 5.35
N VAL A 37 5.45 4.75 4.53
CA VAL A 37 5.94 3.38 4.23
C VAL A 37 7.41 3.41 3.83
N ASP A 38 7.79 4.36 2.97
CA ASP A 38 9.16 4.52 2.46
C ASP A 38 9.88 5.70 3.13
N GLY A 39 9.34 6.20 4.26
CA GLY A 39 9.88 7.36 4.97
C GLY A 39 9.67 8.69 4.25
N LEU A 40 8.77 8.71 3.26
CA LEU A 40 8.46 9.88 2.45
C LEU A 40 7.29 10.69 3.04
N ALA A 41 7.20 11.95 2.64
CA ALA A 41 6.06 12.82 2.94
C ALA A 41 5.83 13.81 1.79
N PRO A 42 4.57 14.12 1.44
CA PRO A 42 4.29 15.16 0.46
C PRO A 42 4.89 16.51 0.85
N SER A 43 5.30 17.29 -0.14
CA SER A 43 5.83 18.63 0.06
C SER A 43 4.79 19.59 0.65
N GLU A 44 5.26 20.63 1.35
CA GLU A 44 4.39 21.69 1.86
C GLU A 44 3.62 22.39 0.73
N TYR A 45 4.23 22.49 -0.46
CA TYR A 45 3.61 23.08 -1.64
C TYR A 45 2.36 22.30 -2.06
N THR A 46 2.50 20.99 -2.27
CA THR A 46 1.40 20.12 -2.69
C THR A 46 0.36 20.00 -1.58
N SER A 47 0.78 19.87 -0.32
CA SER A 47 -0.12 19.89 0.84
C SER A 47 -0.95 21.18 0.90
N GLY A 48 -0.34 22.33 0.62
CA GLY A 48 -1.02 23.61 0.52
C GLY A 48 -2.06 23.65 -0.61
N LEU A 49 -1.74 23.12 -1.80
CA LEU A 49 -2.69 23.03 -2.91
C LEU A 49 -3.88 22.13 -2.57
N MET A 50 -3.65 21.03 -1.84
CA MET A 50 -4.68 20.07 -1.46
C MET A 50 -5.72 20.62 -0.48
N THR A 51 -5.43 21.71 0.23
CA THR A 51 -6.47 22.46 0.98
C THR A 51 -7.56 23.01 0.04
N GLY A 52 -7.19 23.42 -1.18
CA GLY A 52 -8.11 23.84 -2.23
C GLY A 52 -8.95 22.68 -2.77
N TYR A 53 -8.37 21.48 -2.87
CA TYR A 53 -9.12 20.28 -3.23
C TYR A 53 -10.13 19.90 -2.15
N VAL A 54 -9.69 19.81 -0.89
CA VAL A 54 -10.57 19.47 0.24
C VAL A 54 -11.76 20.43 0.34
N SER A 55 -11.54 21.74 0.17
CA SER A 55 -12.61 22.75 0.16
C SER A 55 -13.48 22.76 -1.11
N GLY A 56 -13.11 22.02 -2.17
CA GLY A 56 -13.83 22.00 -3.45
C GLY A 56 -13.57 23.22 -4.34
N VAL A 57 -12.54 24.02 -4.03
CA VAL A 57 -12.14 25.19 -4.82
C VAL A 57 -11.28 24.80 -6.02
N ARG A 58 -10.59 23.66 -5.96
CA ARG A 58 -9.70 23.16 -7.03
C ARG A 58 -9.93 21.68 -7.30
N GLU A 59 -9.91 21.32 -8.57
CA GLU A 59 -9.97 19.94 -9.02
C GLU A 59 -8.56 19.30 -9.09
N LEU A 60 -8.46 17.99 -8.86
CA LEU A 60 -7.19 17.25 -8.89
C LEU A 60 -6.38 17.44 -10.18
N PRO A 61 -6.97 17.44 -11.40
CA PRO A 61 -6.21 17.68 -12.62
C PRO A 61 -5.51 19.04 -12.66
N ALA A 62 -6.14 20.08 -12.08
CA ALA A 62 -5.54 21.40 -12.02
C ALA A 62 -4.37 21.44 -11.02
N ILE A 63 -4.49 20.74 -9.89
CA ILE A 63 -3.41 20.60 -8.90
C ILE A 63 -2.24 19.84 -9.48
N ARG A 64 -2.49 18.70 -10.14
CA ARG A 64 -1.44 17.89 -10.80
C ARG A 64 -0.61 18.73 -11.76
N LYS A 65 -1.25 19.52 -12.62
CA LYS A 65 -0.54 20.40 -13.56
C LYS A 65 0.40 21.39 -12.86
N LEU A 66 -0.02 21.95 -11.72
CA LEU A 66 0.83 22.84 -10.92
C LEU A 66 2.05 22.11 -10.32
N VAL A 67 1.85 20.87 -9.87
CA VAL A 67 2.93 20.00 -9.36
C VAL A 67 3.89 19.60 -10.49
N GLU A 68 3.38 19.22 -11.65
CA GLU A 68 4.19 18.96 -12.85
C GLU A 68 5.04 20.18 -13.25
N ASP A 69 4.44 21.36 -13.32
CA ASP A 69 5.13 22.59 -13.70
C ASP A 69 6.23 22.97 -12.69
N ARG A 70 6.00 22.71 -11.38
CA ARG A 70 7.00 22.87 -10.32
C ARG A 70 8.23 21.98 -10.56
N TYR A 71 8.03 20.67 -10.75
CA TYR A 71 9.14 19.74 -10.92
C TYR A 71 9.85 19.91 -12.27
N ARG A 72 9.11 20.25 -13.34
CA ARG A 72 9.71 20.62 -14.63
C ARG A 72 10.61 21.85 -14.51
N SER A 73 10.16 22.86 -13.77
CA SER A 73 10.93 24.08 -13.53
C SER A 73 12.17 23.79 -12.67
N ALA A 74 12.06 22.97 -11.63
CA ALA A 74 13.20 22.53 -10.82
C ALA A 74 14.27 21.79 -11.65
N ALA A 75 13.85 20.88 -12.54
CA ALA A 75 14.77 20.16 -13.43
C ALA A 75 15.49 21.08 -14.43
N SER A 76 14.85 22.19 -14.84
CA SER A 76 15.43 23.15 -15.79
C SER A 76 16.52 24.05 -15.18
N LEU A 77 16.61 24.15 -13.86
CA LEU A 77 17.58 24.99 -13.13
C LEU A 77 18.97 24.33 -12.97
N GLY A 78 19.21 23.19 -13.62
CA GLY A 78 20.43 22.39 -13.52
C GLY A 78 20.24 21.16 -12.62
N PRO A 79 21.26 20.30 -12.45
CA PRO A 79 21.17 19.12 -11.60
C PRO A 79 21.10 19.52 -10.12
N ALA A 80 19.90 19.92 -9.68
CA ALA A 80 19.48 19.87 -8.30
C ALA A 80 18.93 18.47 -7.98
N SER A 81 19.56 17.42 -8.51
CA SER A 81 19.26 16.02 -8.21
C SER A 81 19.78 15.67 -6.82
N SER A 82 19.31 16.37 -5.79
CA SER A 82 19.39 15.81 -4.45
C SER A 82 18.33 14.71 -4.37
N ASP A 83 18.68 13.59 -3.76
CA ASP A 83 17.75 12.48 -3.50
C ASP A 83 16.47 12.98 -2.82
N ASP A 84 16.57 14.06 -2.02
CA ASP A 84 15.46 14.76 -1.39
C ASP A 84 14.41 15.30 -2.39
N LEU A 85 14.81 15.80 -3.56
CA LEU A 85 13.86 16.35 -4.53
C LEU A 85 13.09 15.22 -5.23
N ALA A 86 13.76 14.12 -5.56
CA ALA A 86 13.14 12.92 -6.13
C ALA A 86 12.18 12.26 -5.13
N ALA A 87 12.61 12.14 -3.87
CA ALA A 87 11.79 11.65 -2.77
C ALA A 87 10.51 12.49 -2.57
N GLN A 88 10.62 13.83 -2.61
CA GLN A 88 9.46 14.71 -2.56
C GLN A 88 8.56 14.57 -3.79
N GLN A 89 9.16 14.46 -4.98
CA GLN A 89 8.42 14.29 -6.24
C GLN A 89 7.58 13.02 -6.21
N GLU A 90 8.17 11.90 -5.78
CA GLU A 90 7.46 10.65 -5.60
C GLU A 90 6.30 10.80 -4.63
N ALA A 91 6.55 11.35 -3.44
CA ALA A 91 5.52 11.51 -2.42
C ALA A 91 4.35 12.36 -2.92
N ASP A 92 4.63 13.45 -3.65
CA ASP A 92 3.62 14.35 -4.20
C ASP A 92 2.78 13.66 -5.28
N PHE A 93 3.41 13.09 -6.30
CA PHE A 93 2.69 12.46 -7.40
C PHE A 93 1.92 11.22 -6.93
N VAL A 94 2.56 10.31 -6.20
CA VAL A 94 1.91 9.08 -5.76
C VAL A 94 0.73 9.41 -4.84
N SER A 95 0.83 10.41 -3.96
CA SER A 95 -0.32 10.83 -3.13
C SER A 95 -1.48 11.38 -3.96
N LEU A 96 -1.21 12.16 -5.01
CA LEU A 96 -2.25 12.64 -5.93
C LEU A 96 -2.93 11.45 -6.64
N ARG A 97 -2.16 10.47 -7.12
CA ARG A 97 -2.68 9.28 -7.79
C ARG A 97 -3.51 8.37 -6.87
N ILE A 98 -3.07 8.19 -5.62
CA ILE A 98 -3.88 7.47 -4.63
C ILE A 98 -5.20 8.21 -4.39
N THR A 99 -5.16 9.53 -4.20
CA THR A 99 -6.37 10.35 -3.99
C THR A 99 -7.35 10.20 -5.16
N GLU A 100 -6.86 10.16 -6.40
CA GLU A 100 -7.69 9.93 -7.59
C GLU A 100 -8.36 8.57 -7.61
N LEU A 101 -7.64 7.50 -7.33
CA LEU A 101 -8.21 6.15 -7.29
C LEU A 101 -9.28 6.04 -6.20
N LEU A 102 -9.00 6.57 -5.02
CA LEU A 102 -9.94 6.55 -3.90
C LEU A 102 -11.20 7.39 -4.20
N ALA A 103 -11.07 8.52 -4.89
CA ALA A 103 -12.20 9.34 -5.31
C ALA A 103 -13.02 8.69 -6.44
N ARG A 104 -12.36 8.01 -7.38
CA ARG A 104 -13.02 7.30 -8.49
C ARG A 104 -13.80 6.08 -8.02
N ASN A 105 -13.27 5.36 -7.01
CA ASN A 105 -13.90 4.20 -6.38
C ASN A 105 -14.34 3.09 -7.37
N ALA A 106 -13.68 2.99 -8.53
CA ALA A 106 -13.89 1.90 -9.47
C ALA A 106 -13.01 0.72 -9.06
N PHE A 107 -13.60 -0.47 -8.93
CA PHE A 107 -12.91 -1.66 -8.47
C PHE A 107 -13.48 -2.92 -9.10
N LEU A 108 -12.59 -3.87 -9.38
CA LEU A 108 -12.92 -5.24 -9.73
C LEU A 108 -12.08 -6.16 -8.85
N PHE A 109 -12.70 -7.17 -8.23
CA PHE A 109 -11.96 -8.19 -7.51
C PHE A 109 -11.31 -9.18 -8.49
N ASP A 110 -10.12 -8.84 -8.96
CA ASP A 110 -9.31 -9.60 -9.92
C ASP A 110 -7.81 -9.33 -9.69
N PRO A 111 -6.90 -10.31 -9.90
CA PRO A 111 -5.46 -10.08 -9.80
C PRO A 111 -4.95 -8.89 -10.63
N GLY A 112 -5.49 -8.69 -11.84
CA GLY A 112 -5.10 -7.58 -12.72
C GLY A 112 -5.43 -6.21 -12.15
N MET A 113 -6.32 -6.11 -11.14
CA MET A 113 -6.56 -4.87 -10.43
C MET A 113 -5.30 -4.38 -9.69
N LEU A 114 -4.40 -5.28 -9.25
CA LEU A 114 -3.11 -4.87 -8.68
C LEU A 114 -2.24 -4.15 -9.73
N ASP A 115 -2.25 -4.66 -10.96
CA ASP A 115 -1.47 -4.10 -12.08
C ASP A 115 -2.02 -2.73 -12.48
N ASP A 116 -3.34 -2.61 -12.60
CA ASP A 116 -4.02 -1.35 -12.92
C ASP A 116 -3.79 -0.28 -11.83
N ILE A 117 -3.87 -0.67 -10.55
CA ILE A 117 -3.56 0.22 -9.43
C ILE A 117 -2.10 0.64 -9.51
N HIS A 118 -1.17 -0.30 -9.62
CA HIS A 118 0.26 0.01 -9.66
C HIS A 118 0.61 0.92 -10.85
N ALA A 119 0.09 0.62 -12.04
CA ALA A 119 0.26 1.45 -13.22
C ALA A 119 -0.19 2.88 -12.95
N HIS A 120 -1.38 3.05 -12.35
CA HIS A 120 -1.91 4.37 -12.06
C HIS A 120 -1.10 5.11 -10.98
N LEU A 121 -0.66 4.43 -9.91
CA LEU A 121 0.07 5.07 -8.81
C LEU A 121 1.43 5.61 -9.24
N PHE A 122 2.14 4.86 -10.10
CA PHE A 122 3.54 5.12 -10.40
C PHE A 122 3.77 5.62 -11.84
N GLN A 123 2.72 5.98 -12.59
CA GLN A 123 2.83 6.46 -13.98
C GLN A 123 3.71 7.71 -14.19
N ASP A 124 3.95 8.49 -13.13
CA ASP A 124 4.77 9.71 -13.17
C ASP A 124 6.20 9.48 -12.65
N MET A 125 6.54 8.23 -12.30
CA MET A 125 7.84 7.84 -11.73
C MET A 125 8.81 7.33 -12.81
N ASP A 126 10.05 7.05 -12.39
CA ASP A 126 11.06 6.44 -13.26
C ASP A 126 10.59 5.08 -13.80
N GLU A 127 10.53 4.98 -15.14
CA GLU A 127 9.98 3.82 -15.84
C GLU A 127 10.84 2.56 -15.63
N ASP A 128 12.15 2.71 -15.50
CA ASP A 128 13.08 1.59 -15.32
C ASP A 128 13.02 1.03 -13.89
N ALA A 129 12.85 1.91 -12.89
CA ALA A 129 12.77 1.57 -11.48
C ALA A 129 11.41 0.98 -11.08
N PHE A 130 10.30 1.65 -11.44
CA PHE A 130 8.96 1.24 -11.02
C PHE A 130 8.28 0.29 -12.00
N ARG A 131 8.53 0.44 -13.31
CA ARG A 131 7.89 -0.32 -14.39
C ARG A 131 6.36 -0.39 -14.21
N PRO A 132 5.64 0.74 -14.30
CA PRO A 132 4.26 0.85 -13.82
C PRO A 132 3.32 -0.22 -14.40
N GLY A 133 2.86 -1.14 -13.54
CA GLY A 133 1.91 -2.20 -13.87
C GLY A 133 2.54 -3.47 -14.44
N ALA A 134 3.86 -3.49 -14.67
CA ALA A 134 4.58 -4.64 -15.15
C ALA A 134 5.15 -5.46 -14.00
N HIS A 135 5.00 -6.79 -14.07
CA HIS A 135 5.59 -7.67 -13.07
C HIS A 135 7.12 -7.69 -13.17
N LYS A 136 7.76 -7.94 -12.02
CA LYS A 136 9.20 -8.09 -11.90
C LYS A 136 9.70 -9.23 -12.78
N THR A 137 10.90 -9.04 -13.32
CA THR A 137 11.61 -10.04 -14.11
C THR A 137 12.66 -10.80 -13.32
N ASP A 138 13.00 -10.28 -12.14
CA ASP A 138 14.13 -10.74 -11.34
C ASP A 138 13.66 -11.17 -9.95
N ALA A 139 14.33 -12.16 -9.36
CA ALA A 139 14.13 -12.50 -7.97
C ALA A 139 14.67 -11.36 -7.10
N LEU A 140 13.81 -10.78 -6.27
CA LEU A 140 14.14 -9.61 -5.47
C LEU A 140 14.42 -9.99 -4.03
N GLN A 141 15.22 -9.15 -3.38
CA GLN A 141 15.49 -9.18 -1.95
C GLN A 141 15.48 -7.74 -1.45
N LYS A 142 14.87 -7.49 -0.28
CA LYS A 142 14.82 -6.15 0.33
C LYS A 142 15.26 -6.25 1.79
N GLN A 143 16.23 -5.42 2.18
CA GLN A 143 16.65 -5.36 3.58
C GLN A 143 15.52 -4.76 4.42
N GLU A 144 15.09 -5.48 5.46
CA GLU A 144 14.00 -5.04 6.32
C GLU A 144 14.53 -4.52 7.66
N PRO A 145 14.25 -3.25 8.03
CA PRO A 145 14.75 -2.66 9.28
C PRO A 145 14.39 -3.47 10.53
N ILE A 146 13.15 -3.99 10.61
CA ILE A 146 12.67 -4.79 11.75
C ILE A 146 13.31 -6.18 11.84
N LEU A 147 14.09 -6.57 10.82
CA LEU A 147 14.80 -7.84 10.74
C LEU A 147 16.33 -7.65 10.80
N ASN A 148 16.79 -6.48 11.26
CA ASN A 148 18.20 -6.10 11.26
C ASN A 148 18.87 -6.17 9.87
N GLY A 149 18.08 -5.95 8.80
CA GLY A 149 18.54 -6.00 7.41
C GLY A 149 18.33 -7.35 6.72
N ASP A 150 17.87 -8.39 7.44
CA ASP A 150 17.44 -9.61 6.75
C ASP A 150 16.25 -9.33 5.81
N SER A 151 15.99 -10.26 4.89
CA SER A 151 14.86 -10.17 3.98
C SER A 151 13.88 -11.32 4.21
N ILE A 152 12.62 -11.10 3.85
CA ILE A 152 11.72 -12.23 3.58
C ILE A 152 12.03 -12.84 2.20
N LEU A 153 11.47 -14.02 1.94
CA LEU A 153 11.50 -14.63 0.61
C LEU A 153 10.25 -14.22 -0.16
N TYR A 154 10.45 -13.50 -1.27
CA TYR A 154 9.39 -13.17 -2.23
C TYR A 154 9.21 -14.27 -3.27
N ALA A 155 8.08 -14.27 -3.98
CA ALA A 155 7.84 -15.25 -5.04
C ALA A 155 8.85 -15.10 -6.19
N ASP A 156 9.23 -16.23 -6.79
CA ASP A 156 9.99 -16.25 -8.04
C ASP A 156 9.19 -15.59 -9.18
N PRO A 157 9.82 -14.78 -10.05
CA PRO A 157 9.13 -14.12 -11.17
C PRO A 157 8.26 -15.07 -12.01
N SER A 158 8.71 -16.31 -12.23
CA SER A 158 8.01 -17.29 -13.08
C SER A 158 6.68 -17.80 -12.50
N ILE A 159 6.38 -17.51 -11.22
CA ILE A 159 5.17 -18.02 -10.55
C ILE A 159 4.22 -16.91 -10.08
N VAL A 160 4.54 -15.63 -10.31
CA VAL A 160 3.75 -14.48 -9.82
C VAL A 160 2.27 -14.62 -10.17
N ASP A 161 1.95 -14.77 -11.46
CA ASP A 161 0.57 -14.91 -11.93
C ASP A 161 -0.19 -16.06 -11.25
N ARG A 162 0.47 -17.22 -11.16
CA ARG A 162 -0.13 -18.42 -10.55
C ARG A 162 -0.37 -18.22 -9.06
N ALA A 163 0.56 -17.59 -8.37
CA ALA A 163 0.47 -17.34 -6.94
C ALA A 163 -0.62 -16.33 -6.60
N LEU A 164 -0.72 -15.23 -7.36
CA LEU A 164 -1.83 -14.27 -7.22
C LEU A 164 -3.16 -14.92 -7.53
N LYS A 165 -3.28 -15.66 -8.64
CA LYS A 165 -4.51 -16.35 -8.99
C LYS A 165 -4.98 -17.27 -7.85
N PHE A 166 -4.07 -18.07 -7.29
CA PHE A 166 -4.39 -18.95 -6.18
C PHE A 166 -4.89 -18.18 -4.95
N ALA A 167 -4.22 -17.08 -4.56
CA ALA A 167 -4.63 -16.26 -3.42
C ALA A 167 -6.03 -15.63 -3.63
N PHE A 168 -6.33 -15.15 -4.84
CA PHE A 168 -7.62 -14.57 -5.18
C PHE A 168 -8.74 -15.61 -5.28
N ASP A 169 -8.45 -16.81 -5.79
CA ASP A 169 -9.42 -17.90 -5.84
C ASP A 169 -9.82 -18.36 -4.42
N GLU A 170 -8.86 -18.45 -3.48
CA GLU A 170 -9.13 -18.75 -2.07
C GLU A 170 -9.98 -17.66 -1.41
N GLU A 171 -9.64 -16.39 -1.60
CA GLU A 171 -10.38 -15.26 -1.02
C GLU A 171 -11.80 -15.16 -1.59
N ARG A 172 -11.99 -15.41 -2.90
CA ARG A 172 -13.31 -15.41 -3.55
C ARG A 172 -14.26 -16.44 -2.94
N ALA A 173 -13.72 -17.54 -2.43
CA ALA A 173 -14.51 -18.59 -1.79
C ALA A 173 -14.89 -18.27 -0.34
N PHE A 174 -14.36 -17.18 0.23
CA PHE A 174 -14.65 -16.74 1.59
C PHE A 174 -15.75 -15.68 1.62
N ALA A 175 -16.59 -15.74 2.66
CA ALA A 175 -17.67 -14.79 2.87
C ALA A 175 -17.51 -14.09 4.22
N TYR A 176 -17.40 -12.77 4.19
CA TYR A 176 -17.34 -11.95 5.38
C TYR A 176 -18.75 -11.66 5.93
N ALA A 177 -18.90 -11.75 7.24
CA ALA A 177 -20.04 -11.19 7.94
C ALA A 177 -19.86 -9.67 8.14
N PRO A 178 -20.95 -8.91 8.36
CA PRO A 178 -20.89 -7.46 8.59
C PRO A 178 -20.07 -7.02 9.81
N ALA A 179 -19.88 -7.91 10.79
CA ALA A 179 -18.98 -7.68 11.92
C ALA A 179 -17.84 -8.68 11.84
N PHE A 180 -16.60 -8.18 11.93
CA PHE A 180 -15.41 -9.02 11.82
C PHE A 180 -15.10 -9.68 13.16
N ASP A 181 -15.24 -11.01 13.21
CA ASP A 181 -14.69 -11.81 14.29
C ASP A 181 -13.18 -12.06 14.10
N ALA A 182 -12.55 -12.70 15.09
CA ALA A 182 -11.12 -12.98 15.05
C ALA A 182 -10.71 -13.87 13.86
N ALA A 183 -11.58 -14.80 13.42
CA ALA A 183 -11.28 -15.70 12.31
C ALA A 183 -11.35 -14.96 10.96
N GLN A 184 -12.33 -14.07 10.78
CA GLN A 184 -12.43 -13.20 9.62
C GLN A 184 -11.26 -12.22 9.52
N LEU A 185 -10.83 -11.64 10.64
CA LEU A 185 -9.64 -10.77 10.67
C LEU A 185 -8.37 -11.56 10.30
N GLU A 186 -8.21 -12.78 10.83
CA GLU A 186 -7.07 -13.62 10.48
C GLU A 186 -7.10 -14.05 9.00
N HIS A 187 -8.28 -14.33 8.45
CA HIS A 187 -8.45 -14.63 7.03
C HIS A 187 -8.01 -13.46 6.14
N LEU A 188 -8.53 -12.26 6.41
CA LEU A 188 -8.15 -11.05 5.68
C LEU A 188 -6.65 -10.74 5.82
N ALA A 189 -6.11 -10.86 7.04
CA ALA A 189 -4.68 -10.67 7.29
C ALA A 189 -3.83 -11.64 6.46
N ARG A 190 -4.25 -12.90 6.37
CA ARG A 190 -3.57 -13.91 5.57
C ARG A 190 -3.64 -13.60 4.08
N PHE A 191 -4.78 -13.15 3.57
CA PHE A 191 -4.93 -12.73 2.18
C PHE A 191 -4.02 -11.54 1.84
N ALA A 192 -4.07 -10.48 2.65
CA ALA A 192 -3.20 -9.30 2.51
C ALA A 192 -1.71 -9.67 2.54
N ALA A 193 -1.30 -10.49 3.51
CA ALA A 193 0.09 -10.95 3.63
C ALA A 193 0.54 -11.77 2.41
N ARG A 194 -0.34 -12.61 1.85
CA ARG A 194 -0.03 -13.45 0.68
C ARG A 194 0.17 -12.63 -0.58
N ILE A 195 -0.76 -11.74 -0.92
CA ILE A 195 -0.63 -10.92 -2.14
C ILE A 195 0.61 -10.01 -2.06
N TRP A 196 0.95 -9.51 -0.87
CA TRP A 196 2.16 -8.73 -0.65
C TRP A 196 3.44 -9.58 -0.75
N GLN A 197 3.44 -10.81 -0.23
CA GLN A 197 4.57 -11.73 -0.32
C GLN A 197 4.88 -12.16 -1.75
N VAL A 198 3.86 -12.28 -2.61
CA VAL A 198 4.10 -12.53 -4.03
C VAL A 198 5.00 -11.44 -4.61
N HIS A 199 4.79 -10.19 -4.17
CA HIS A 199 5.60 -9.03 -4.50
C HIS A 199 5.75 -8.90 -6.03
N PRO A 200 4.63 -8.71 -6.76
CA PRO A 200 4.61 -8.77 -8.22
C PRO A 200 5.47 -7.69 -8.88
N PHE A 201 5.66 -6.52 -8.28
CA PHE A 201 6.34 -5.38 -8.92
C PHE A 201 7.78 -5.19 -8.43
N ALA A 202 8.57 -4.40 -9.16
CA ALA A 202 9.95 -4.08 -8.79
C ALA A 202 10.03 -3.18 -7.54
N GLU A 203 9.16 -2.19 -7.44
CA GLU A 203 9.03 -1.26 -6.32
C GLU A 203 7.53 -0.98 -6.07
N GLY A 204 7.16 -0.28 -4.99
CA GLY A 204 5.78 0.19 -4.81
C GLY A 204 4.74 -0.83 -4.32
N ASN A 205 5.12 -2.10 -4.13
CA ASN A 205 4.22 -3.20 -3.74
C ASN A 205 3.35 -2.91 -2.50
N THR A 206 3.90 -2.30 -1.46
CA THR A 206 3.16 -2.02 -0.21
C THR A 206 2.05 -0.98 -0.43
N ARG A 207 2.33 0.10 -1.15
CA ARG A 207 1.34 1.16 -1.46
C ARG A 207 0.25 0.62 -2.38
N THR A 208 0.60 -0.16 -3.40
CA THR A 208 -0.38 -0.87 -4.24
C THR A 208 -1.27 -1.81 -3.43
N THR A 209 -0.67 -2.63 -2.56
CA THR A 209 -1.42 -3.56 -1.70
C THR A 209 -2.38 -2.83 -0.78
N ALA A 210 -1.96 -1.74 -0.14
CA ALA A 210 -2.81 -0.95 0.74
C ALA A 210 -4.01 -0.36 -0.02
N VAL A 211 -3.78 0.26 -1.18
CA VAL A 211 -4.85 0.82 -2.01
C VAL A 211 -5.81 -0.25 -2.51
N PHE A 212 -5.29 -1.40 -2.95
CA PHE A 212 -6.11 -2.56 -3.32
C PHE A 212 -7.01 -3.00 -2.17
N LEU A 213 -6.47 -3.14 -0.95
CA LEU A 213 -7.25 -3.56 0.22
C LEU A 213 -8.31 -2.54 0.60
N ILE A 214 -8.02 -1.24 0.52
CA ILE A 214 -9.02 -0.19 0.77
C ILE A 214 -10.19 -0.31 -0.23
N LEU A 215 -9.89 -0.43 -1.53
CA LEU A 215 -10.92 -0.57 -2.55
C LEU A 215 -11.68 -1.90 -2.43
N TYR A 216 -10.99 -2.98 -2.07
CA TYR A 216 -11.58 -4.29 -1.83
C TYR A 216 -12.56 -4.27 -0.66
N LEU A 217 -12.17 -3.69 0.48
CA LEU A 217 -13.03 -3.57 1.65
C LEU A 217 -14.27 -2.72 1.35
N ARG A 218 -14.12 -1.63 0.58
CA ARG A 218 -15.26 -0.84 0.09
C ARG A 218 -16.16 -1.66 -0.84
N HIS A 219 -15.59 -2.48 -1.72
CA HIS A 219 -16.35 -3.39 -2.58
C HIS A 219 -17.16 -4.41 -1.78
N LEU A 220 -16.63 -4.87 -0.64
CA LEU A 220 -17.35 -5.72 0.32
C LEU A 220 -18.41 -4.96 1.15
N GLY A 221 -18.48 -3.63 1.04
CA GLY A 221 -19.44 -2.78 1.74
C GLY A 221 -18.95 -2.23 3.09
N PHE A 222 -17.65 -2.32 3.39
CA PHE A 222 -17.07 -1.76 4.61
C PHE A 222 -16.48 -0.36 4.38
N ASP A 223 -16.63 0.51 5.36
CA ASP A 223 -15.96 1.81 5.38
C ASP A 223 -14.47 1.61 5.72
N ALA A 224 -13.61 1.67 4.70
CA ALA A 224 -12.16 1.53 4.83
C ALA A 224 -11.41 2.89 4.81
N GLU A 225 -12.14 4.01 4.92
CA GLU A 225 -11.58 5.37 5.00
C GLU A 225 -11.21 5.73 6.44
N ASN A 226 -10.23 5.02 7.02
CA ASN A 226 -9.94 5.11 8.45
C ASN A 226 -8.48 5.50 8.75
N GLU A 227 -8.32 6.01 9.96
CA GLU A 227 -7.07 6.46 10.59
C GLU A 227 -5.88 5.48 10.51
N PRO A 228 -6.03 4.14 10.50
CA PRO A 228 -4.87 3.24 10.49
C PRO A 228 -3.97 3.34 9.25
N PHE A 229 -4.53 3.46 8.04
CA PHE A 229 -3.70 3.62 6.84
C PHE A 229 -3.02 4.99 6.76
N GLU A 230 -3.68 6.03 7.30
CA GLU A 230 -3.11 7.38 7.40
C GLU A 230 -1.93 7.41 8.39
N ARG A 231 -2.11 6.86 9.60
CA ARG A 231 -1.17 7.08 10.71
C ARG A 231 -0.21 5.94 10.99
N HIS A 232 -0.56 4.73 10.55
CA HIS A 232 0.16 3.50 10.88
C HIS A 232 0.60 2.73 9.63
N SER A 233 0.86 3.43 8.52
CA SER A 233 1.30 2.81 7.25
C SER A 233 2.65 2.07 7.36
N ARG A 234 3.61 2.60 8.14
CA ARG A 234 4.86 1.90 8.46
C ARG A 234 4.62 0.63 9.29
N TYR A 235 3.74 0.70 10.28
CA TYR A 235 3.35 -0.49 11.04
C TYR A 235 2.71 -1.55 10.14
N PHE A 236 1.84 -1.14 9.22
CA PHE A 236 1.24 -2.04 8.23
C PHE A 236 2.31 -2.75 7.38
N ARG A 237 3.29 -1.99 6.86
CA ARG A 237 4.45 -2.56 6.14
C ARG A 237 5.20 -3.58 7.00
N ASP A 238 5.52 -3.22 8.23
CA ASP A 238 6.28 -4.09 9.14
C ASP A 238 5.47 -5.33 9.56
N ALA A 239 4.16 -5.21 9.70
CA ALA A 239 3.25 -6.31 9.99
C ALA A 239 3.18 -7.30 8.82
N LEU A 240 3.20 -6.82 7.57
CA LEU A 240 3.30 -7.67 6.38
C LEU A 240 4.63 -8.42 6.32
N VAL A 241 5.74 -7.78 6.71
CA VAL A 241 7.05 -8.45 6.86
C VAL A 241 6.97 -9.55 7.92
N ARG A 242 6.41 -9.26 9.11
CA ARG A 242 6.28 -10.25 10.20
C ARG A 242 5.36 -11.41 9.87
N ALA A 243 4.29 -11.15 9.12
CA ALA A 243 3.38 -12.17 8.62
C ALA A 243 4.04 -13.16 7.65
N ASN A 244 5.20 -12.82 7.08
CA ASN A 244 5.86 -13.60 6.05
C ASN A 244 7.30 -14.04 6.38
N TYR A 245 7.91 -13.47 7.42
CA TYR A 245 9.28 -13.80 7.80
C TYR A 245 9.39 -15.18 8.44
N ARG A 246 10.41 -15.93 8.03
CA ARG A 246 10.71 -17.27 8.56
C ARG A 246 12.22 -17.45 8.73
N ASN A 247 12.63 -17.73 9.95
CA ASN A 247 13.98 -18.12 10.30
C ASN A 247 13.95 -19.03 11.53
N ALA A 248 13.97 -20.34 11.29
CA ALA A 248 13.92 -21.33 12.36
C ALA A 248 15.14 -21.26 13.31
N ARG A 249 16.31 -20.84 12.81
CA ARG A 249 17.52 -20.67 13.65
C ARG A 249 17.38 -19.53 14.65
N ALA A 250 16.65 -18.48 14.28
CA ALA A 250 16.32 -17.36 15.15
C ALA A 250 15.02 -17.57 15.94
N ALA A 251 14.43 -18.77 15.90
CA ALA A 251 13.09 -19.06 16.44
C ALA A 251 12.00 -18.07 15.97
N ALA A 252 12.18 -17.48 14.78
CA ALA A 252 11.28 -16.49 14.20
C ALA A 252 10.42 -17.16 13.13
N MET A 253 9.15 -17.40 13.45
CA MET A 253 8.17 -17.96 12.53
C MET A 253 7.16 -16.88 12.12
N PRO A 254 6.48 -17.04 10.97
CA PRO A 254 5.47 -16.09 10.52
C PRO A 254 4.44 -15.80 11.62
N ASP A 255 4.23 -14.52 11.89
CA ASP A 255 3.28 -14.04 12.90
C ASP A 255 2.29 -13.06 12.26
N LEU A 256 1.03 -13.49 12.15
CA LEU A 256 -0.06 -12.69 11.60
C LEU A 256 -0.66 -11.71 12.61
N GLN A 257 -0.41 -11.88 13.91
CA GLN A 257 -1.10 -11.12 14.95
C GLN A 257 -0.90 -9.59 14.86
N PRO A 258 0.27 -9.05 14.48
CA PRO A 258 0.41 -7.61 14.23
C PRO A 258 -0.55 -7.12 13.13
N LEU A 259 -0.68 -7.87 12.04
CA LEU A 259 -1.54 -7.50 10.93
C LEU A 259 -3.04 -7.65 11.29
N VAL A 260 -3.38 -8.67 12.08
CA VAL A 260 -4.73 -8.82 12.67
C VAL A 260 -5.08 -7.62 13.56
N ARG A 261 -4.16 -7.14 14.40
CA ARG A 261 -4.38 -5.93 15.22
C ARG A 261 -4.61 -4.68 14.38
N PHE A 262 -3.86 -4.53 13.29
CA PHE A 262 -4.07 -3.44 12.35
C PHE A 262 -5.49 -3.48 11.75
N PHE A 263 -5.95 -4.65 11.31
CA PHE A 263 -7.31 -4.81 10.76
C PHE A 263 -8.41 -4.71 11.82
N ASP A 264 -8.18 -5.12 13.07
CA ASP A 264 -9.12 -4.94 14.18
C ASP A 264 -9.37 -3.45 14.45
N ASN A 265 -8.31 -2.64 14.45
CA ASN A 265 -8.44 -1.18 14.53
C ASN A 265 -9.19 -0.62 13.32
N LEU A 266 -8.89 -1.11 12.11
CA LEU A 266 -9.49 -0.65 10.87
C LEU A 266 -10.99 -0.96 10.78
N LEU A 267 -11.40 -2.17 11.11
CA LEU A 267 -12.74 -2.70 10.78
C LEU A 267 -13.68 -2.73 11.97
N ASN A 268 -13.14 -2.89 13.19
CA ASN A 268 -13.94 -2.93 14.41
C ASN A 268 -13.79 -1.65 15.25
N GLY A 269 -12.98 -0.67 14.80
CA GLY A 269 -12.69 0.54 15.57
C GLY A 269 -11.98 0.25 16.89
N ALA A 270 -11.24 -0.86 16.97
CA ALA A 270 -10.43 -1.16 18.13
C ALA A 270 -9.35 -0.08 18.33
N HIS A 271 -8.86 0.05 19.57
CA HIS A 271 -7.80 0.99 19.93
C HIS A 271 -6.54 0.23 20.37
N ARG A 272 -6.13 -0.77 19.58
CA ARG A 272 -4.87 -1.50 19.81
C ARG A 272 -3.70 -0.56 19.55
N GLU A 273 -2.67 -0.63 20.37
CA GLU A 273 -1.42 0.08 20.12
C GLU A 273 -0.67 -0.55 18.94
N LEU A 274 -0.17 0.30 18.04
CA LEU A 274 0.51 -0.10 16.80
C LEU A 274 1.89 0.55 16.71
N HIS A 275 2.90 -0.07 17.33
CA HIS A 275 4.30 0.38 17.30
C HIS A 275 5.18 -0.58 16.49
N SER A 276 5.82 -0.08 15.42
CA SER A 276 6.73 -0.86 14.56
C SER A 276 7.91 -1.48 15.34
N GLU A 277 8.33 -0.83 16.41
CA GLU A 277 9.42 -1.30 17.27
C GLU A 277 9.12 -2.66 17.91
N ASP A 278 7.85 -2.90 18.26
CA ASP A 278 7.39 -4.17 18.84
C ASP A 278 7.47 -5.34 17.84
N LEU A 279 7.62 -5.03 16.56
CA LEU A 279 7.68 -6.00 15.47
C LEU A 279 9.13 -6.40 15.15
N ARG A 280 10.12 -5.97 15.93
CA ARG A 280 11.50 -6.41 15.75
C ARG A 280 11.68 -7.90 16.07
N VAL A 281 12.44 -8.61 15.24
CA VAL A 281 12.88 -9.97 15.59
C VAL A 281 14.15 -9.83 16.42
N GLN A 282 14.00 -9.66 17.73
CA GLN A 282 15.09 -9.28 18.63
C GLN A 282 16.32 -10.20 18.51
N ALA A 283 16.11 -11.51 18.30
CA ALA A 283 17.20 -12.46 18.11
C ALA A 283 18.17 -12.10 16.97
N LEU A 284 17.71 -11.45 15.89
CA LEU A 284 18.57 -11.03 14.76
C LEU A 284 19.43 -9.80 15.08
N PHE A 285 19.00 -8.99 16.05
CA PHE A 285 19.75 -7.85 16.55
C PHE A 285 20.76 -8.30 17.61
N ASP A 286 20.36 -9.23 18.47
CA ASP A 286 21.21 -9.78 19.52
C ASP A 286 22.34 -10.64 18.94
N ASP A 287 22.05 -11.38 17.86
CA ASP A 287 23.03 -12.21 17.14
C ASP A 287 22.89 -12.07 15.62
N PRO A 288 23.63 -11.13 15.00
CA PRO A 288 23.66 -10.96 13.55
C PRO A 288 24.12 -12.20 12.76
N THR A 289 24.72 -13.22 13.40
CA THR A 289 25.07 -14.48 12.72
C THR A 289 23.86 -15.33 12.35
N LEU A 290 22.68 -14.96 12.86
CA LEU A 290 21.40 -15.57 12.51
C LEU A 290 20.79 -15.01 11.23
N LEU A 291 21.30 -13.91 10.68
CA LEU A 291 20.87 -13.35 9.39
C LEU A 291 21.08 -14.36 8.27
N ARG A 292 20.09 -14.48 7.38
CA ARG A 292 20.10 -15.52 6.32
C ARG A 292 20.46 -15.00 4.95
N ASN A 293 20.02 -13.79 4.62
CA ASN A 293 20.08 -13.29 3.26
C ASN A 293 21.13 -12.17 3.06
N ILE A 294 21.76 -11.72 4.14
CA ILE A 294 22.90 -10.78 4.10
C ILE A 294 23.99 -11.28 5.07
N PRO A 295 25.27 -10.95 4.83
CA PRO A 295 26.33 -11.30 5.77
C PRO A 295 26.20 -10.47 7.07
N PRO A 296 26.62 -11.00 8.23
CA PRO A 296 26.47 -10.33 9.53
C PRO A 296 27.09 -8.92 9.60
N LYS A 297 28.16 -8.68 8.86
CA LYS A 297 28.84 -7.38 8.76
C LYS A 297 27.99 -6.28 8.07
N GLU A 298 26.96 -6.68 7.32
CA GLU A 298 26.03 -5.79 6.63
C GLU A 298 24.73 -5.61 7.42
N ALA A 299 24.65 -6.14 8.64
CA ALA A 299 23.53 -5.90 9.55
C ALA A 299 23.34 -4.39 9.77
N LEU A 300 22.08 -3.94 9.72
CA LEU A 300 21.74 -2.53 9.85
C LEU A 300 22.10 -1.96 11.22
N ASN A 301 22.05 -2.78 12.26
CA ASN A 301 22.57 -2.48 13.59
C ASN A 301 23.66 -3.49 13.93
N GLN A 302 24.89 -2.98 14.05
CA GLN A 302 26.00 -3.76 14.56
C GLN A 302 26.02 -3.65 16.10
N PRO A 303 26.18 -4.76 16.84
CA PRO A 303 26.49 -4.69 18.26
C PRO A 303 27.81 -3.95 18.43
N THR A 304 27.83 -3.01 19.38
CA THR A 304 29.00 -2.18 19.71
C THR A 304 30.08 -2.97 20.44
#